data_AF-A0A2K8XP86-F1
#
_entry.id   AF-A0A2K8XP86-F1
#
_cell.length_a   1.000
_cell.length_b   1.000
_cell.length_c   1.000
_cell.angle_alpha   90.00
_cell.angle_beta   90.00
_cell.angle_gamma   90.00
#
_symmetry.space_group_name_H-M   'P 1'
#
loop_
_entity.id
_entity.type
_entity.pdbx_description
1 polymer ?
#
loop_
_entity_poly.entity_id
_entity_poly.type
_entity_poly.pdbx_seq_one_letter_code
_entity_poly.pdbx_strand_id
1 'polypeptide(L)'
;MKNFKLTIVFFLSIIYVTSAQQLKNIAKIGNLSEGLIAIKNDDSWGFIDIKGVLVINFRKDIATSSGEFPVFSNGLCLIKEIREDIIYYGFINTKGETIIPAEYIVATPFKNGFSRVINYYKTDTGTNAFGQSVVYYTYNELIIDTENKSVLNFSGSHNLLLHKLKLQKDIPTIRSKFINDDLISIKEDNNTFSIYNLNK
;
A
#
# COMPACT_ATOMS: atom_id res chain seq x y z
N MET A 1 26.43 43.79 -54.42
CA MET A 1 26.79 42.43 -53.92
C MET A 1 27.77 42.64 -52.77
N LYS A 2 27.57 42.27 -51.51
CA LYS A 2 26.62 41.42 -50.79
C LYS A 2 26.36 42.11 -49.44
N ASN A 3 25.09 42.26 -49.05
CA ASN A 3 24.73 42.75 -47.72
C ASN A 3 24.88 41.59 -46.72
N PHE A 4 25.74 41.78 -45.72
CA PHE A 4 25.98 40.83 -44.64
C PHE A 4 24.78 40.84 -43.70
N LYS A 5 23.83 39.91 -43.88
CA LYS A 5 22.73 39.71 -42.93
C LYS A 5 23.27 38.98 -41.70
N LEU A 6 23.55 39.75 -40.65
CA LEU A 6 23.85 39.24 -39.32
C LEU A 6 22.57 38.60 -38.76
N THR A 7 22.46 37.28 -38.89
CA THR A 7 21.35 36.54 -38.28
C THR A 7 21.73 36.26 -36.84
N ILE A 8 21.27 37.10 -35.93
CA ILE A 8 21.42 36.87 -34.48
C ILE A 8 20.54 35.65 -34.14
N VAL A 9 21.18 34.51 -33.96
CA VAL A 9 20.58 33.34 -33.33
C VAL A 9 20.39 33.69 -31.86
N PHE A 10 19.20 34.15 -31.50
CA PHE A 10 18.81 34.31 -30.11
C PHE A 10 18.56 32.90 -29.56
N PHE A 11 19.64 32.21 -29.17
CA PHE A 11 19.54 31.07 -28.26
C PHE A 11 19.04 31.66 -26.95
N LEU A 12 17.70 31.71 -26.80
CA LEU A 12 17.05 31.83 -25.50
C LEU A 12 17.52 30.60 -24.72
N SER A 13 18.67 30.71 -24.07
CA SER A 13 18.96 30.00 -22.86
C SER A 13 17.88 30.46 -21.89
N ILE A 14 16.72 29.80 -21.93
CA ILE A 14 15.75 29.82 -20.85
C ILE A 14 16.55 29.25 -19.69
N ILE A 15 17.14 30.15 -18.92
CA ILE A 15 17.64 29.86 -17.59
C ILE A 15 16.37 29.46 -16.86
N TYR A 16 16.10 28.15 -16.80
CA TYR A 16 15.14 27.61 -15.84
C TYR A 16 15.76 27.90 -14.48
N VAL A 17 15.49 29.09 -13.95
CA VAL A 17 15.67 29.38 -12.55
C VAL A 17 14.66 28.47 -11.86
N THR A 18 15.08 27.24 -11.56
CA THR A 18 14.31 26.37 -10.68
C THR A 18 14.42 27.04 -9.32
N SER A 19 13.45 27.89 -8.99
CA SER A 19 13.25 28.31 -7.61
C SER A 19 13.10 27.03 -6.81
N ALA A 20 14.10 26.71 -5.98
CA ALA A 20 14.02 25.58 -5.06
C ALA A 20 12.71 25.75 -4.27
N GLN A 21 11.78 24.81 -4.45
CA GLN A 21 10.49 24.87 -3.77
C GLN A 21 10.76 24.80 -2.26
N GLN A 22 10.48 25.88 -1.53
CA GLN A 22 10.61 25.88 -0.09
C GLN A 22 9.35 25.25 0.53
N LEU A 23 9.47 24.05 1.07
CA LEU A 23 8.42 23.41 1.86
C LEU A 23 8.51 23.90 3.32
N LYS A 24 7.40 24.41 3.85
CA LYS A 24 7.29 24.90 5.24
C LYS A 24 6.28 24.05 6.01
N ASN A 25 6.36 24.08 7.34
CA ASN A 25 5.43 23.39 8.26
C ASN A 25 5.41 21.87 8.09
N ILE A 26 6.58 21.25 7.93
CA ILE A 26 6.72 19.80 7.88
C ILE A 26 6.89 19.26 9.30
N ALA A 27 5.88 18.54 9.78
CA ALA A 27 5.84 17.99 11.12
C ALA A 27 6.74 16.76 11.29
N LYS A 28 6.92 15.98 10.21
CA LYS A 28 7.76 14.77 10.21
C LYS A 28 8.40 14.54 8.86
N ILE A 29 9.62 14.00 8.89
CA ILE A 29 10.37 13.60 7.71
C ILE A 29 10.77 12.13 7.91
N GLY A 30 10.53 11.30 6.91
CA GLY A 30 10.91 9.91 6.88
C GLY A 30 12.32 9.69 6.33
N ASN A 31 12.68 8.42 6.18
CA ASN A 31 13.94 8.05 5.53
C ASN A 31 13.77 8.02 4.00
N LEU A 32 14.90 8.16 3.29
CA LEU A 32 14.96 7.91 1.86
C LEU A 32 14.67 6.45 1.56
N SER A 33 13.74 6.23 0.64
CA SER A 33 13.31 4.91 0.21
C SER A 33 12.89 4.99 -1.25
N GLU A 34 13.55 4.19 -2.11
CA GLU A 34 13.30 4.14 -3.56
C GLU A 34 13.31 5.52 -4.26
N GLY A 35 14.19 6.42 -3.79
CA GLY A 35 14.34 7.76 -4.35
C GLY A 35 13.34 8.80 -3.82
N LEU A 36 12.43 8.41 -2.92
CA LEU A 36 11.43 9.29 -2.32
C LEU A 36 11.59 9.36 -0.79
N ILE A 37 11.20 10.50 -0.22
CA ILE A 37 11.17 10.75 1.22
C ILE A 37 9.75 11.15 1.60
N ALA A 38 9.16 10.41 2.55
CA ALA A 38 7.87 10.78 3.11
C ALA A 38 7.99 12.04 3.97
N ILE A 39 7.06 12.97 3.80
CA ILE A 39 6.95 14.17 4.64
C ILE A 39 5.52 14.30 5.14
N LYS A 40 5.36 14.70 6.39
CA LYS A 40 4.05 14.92 7.02
C LYS A 40 3.76 16.39 7.16
N ASN A 41 2.58 16.81 6.74
CA ASN A 41 2.01 18.11 7.05
C ASN A 41 0.62 17.86 7.66
N ASP A 42 0.40 18.35 8.88
CA ASP A 42 -0.76 18.03 9.71
C ASP A 42 -1.00 16.51 9.81
N ASP A 43 -2.16 16.05 9.31
CA ASP A 43 -2.58 14.64 9.29
C ASP A 43 -2.42 13.97 7.93
N SER A 44 -1.70 14.62 7.01
CA SER A 44 -1.50 14.12 5.65
C SER A 44 -0.03 13.84 5.37
N TRP A 45 0.22 12.82 4.56
CA TRP A 45 1.56 12.48 4.07
C TRP A 45 1.70 12.86 2.61
N GLY A 46 2.86 13.39 2.23
CA GLY A 46 3.29 13.57 0.85
C GLY A 46 4.67 12.95 0.65
N PHE A 47 5.17 12.98 -0.57
CA PHE A 47 6.51 12.47 -0.89
C PHE A 47 7.28 13.49 -1.72
N ILE A 48 8.53 13.71 -1.34
CA ILE A 48 9.50 14.51 -2.08
C ILE A 48 10.58 13.61 -2.70
N ASP A 49 11.19 14.06 -3.78
CA ASP A 49 12.41 13.45 -4.31
C ASP A 49 13.65 13.89 -3.53
N ILE A 50 14.82 13.35 -3.90
CA ILE A 50 16.11 13.71 -3.31
C ILE A 50 16.55 15.17 -3.55
N LYS A 51 15.86 15.89 -4.46
CA LYS A 51 16.09 17.32 -4.75
C LYS A 51 15.15 18.21 -3.92
N GLY A 52 14.25 17.62 -3.13
CA GLY A 52 13.26 18.32 -2.33
C GLY A 52 12.00 18.73 -3.10
N VAL A 53 11.81 18.24 -4.33
CA VAL A 53 10.61 18.53 -5.14
C VAL A 53 9.47 17.64 -4.66
N LEU A 54 8.29 18.23 -4.40
CA LEU A 54 7.09 17.46 -4.05
C LEU A 54 6.59 16.66 -5.26
N VAL A 55 6.74 15.34 -5.20
CA VAL A 55 6.34 14.40 -6.25
C VAL A 55 4.91 13.91 -6.04
N ILE A 56 4.57 13.55 -4.80
CA ILE A 56 3.22 13.15 -4.42
C ILE A 56 2.70 14.18 -3.42
N ASN A 57 1.59 14.84 -3.77
CA ASN A 57 0.97 15.83 -2.91
C ASN A 57 0.47 15.20 -1.61
N PHE A 58 0.22 16.04 -0.59
CA PHE A 58 -0.28 15.59 0.70
C PHE A 58 -1.64 14.90 0.58
N ARG A 59 -1.71 13.66 1.06
CA ARG A 59 -2.95 12.87 1.12
C ARG A 59 -3.14 12.26 2.51
N LYS A 60 -4.40 12.16 2.92
CA LYS A 60 -4.82 11.57 4.21
C LYS A 60 -4.89 10.04 4.18
N ASP A 61 -5.00 9.46 3.00
CA ASP A 61 -5.16 8.02 2.80
C ASP A 61 -3.83 7.27 2.82
N ILE A 62 -2.68 7.94 2.67
CA ILE A 62 -1.36 7.28 2.79
C ILE A 62 -1.19 6.69 4.21
N ALA A 63 -0.86 5.40 4.27
CA ALA A 63 -0.83 4.62 5.49
C ALA A 63 0.59 4.15 5.84
N THR A 64 0.81 3.91 7.14
CA THR A 64 2.00 3.21 7.66
C THR A 64 1.57 1.86 8.21
N SER A 65 2.35 0.80 7.96
CA SER A 65 2.04 -0.55 8.46
C SER A 65 2.60 -0.83 9.85
N SER A 66 3.73 -0.20 10.21
CA SER A 66 4.56 -0.59 11.37
C SER A 66 5.65 0.44 11.70
N GLY A 67 5.86 1.41 10.82
CA GLY A 67 6.92 2.37 10.90
C GLY A 67 6.42 3.74 11.35
N GLU A 68 7.38 4.58 11.70
CA GLU A 68 7.14 5.96 12.06
C GLU A 68 6.60 6.83 10.91
N PHE A 69 6.76 6.37 9.66
CA PHE A 69 6.41 7.06 8.42
C PHE A 69 6.15 6.04 7.30
N PRO A 70 5.35 6.39 6.27
CA PRO A 70 5.13 5.54 5.10
C PRO A 70 6.40 5.47 4.24
N VAL A 71 6.59 4.36 3.54
CA VAL A 71 7.74 4.12 2.65
C VAL A 71 7.30 3.44 1.37
N PHE A 72 8.07 3.60 0.30
CA PHE A 72 7.93 2.81 -0.91
C PHE A 72 8.74 1.53 -0.78
N SER A 73 8.21 0.43 -1.30
CA SER A 73 8.93 -0.82 -1.38
C SER A 73 8.41 -1.59 -2.59
N ASN A 74 9.32 -2.06 -3.44
CA ASN A 74 9.00 -2.60 -4.75
C ASN A 74 8.10 -1.67 -5.59
N GLY A 75 8.35 -0.36 -5.53
CA GLY A 75 7.62 0.66 -6.28
C GLY A 75 6.24 1.00 -5.73
N LEU A 76 5.81 0.40 -4.61
CA LEU A 76 4.46 0.55 -4.05
C LEU A 76 4.49 1.03 -2.59
N CYS A 77 3.48 1.83 -2.22
CA CYS A 77 3.28 2.33 -0.86
C CYS A 77 1.84 2.11 -0.43
N LEU A 78 1.62 1.80 0.86
CA LEU A 78 0.29 1.55 1.41
C LEU A 78 -0.58 2.81 1.42
N ILE A 79 -1.83 2.63 1.02
CA ILE A 79 -2.94 3.54 1.32
C ILE A 79 -4.00 2.81 2.14
N LYS A 80 -4.87 3.58 2.78
CA LYS A 80 -6.02 3.08 3.50
C LYS A 80 -7.28 3.88 3.19
N GLU A 81 -8.40 3.19 3.22
CA GLU A 81 -9.74 3.76 3.10
C GLU A 81 -10.61 3.20 4.23
N ILE A 82 -11.51 4.00 4.78
CA ILE A 82 -12.48 3.54 5.78
C ILE A 82 -13.84 3.41 5.11
N ARG A 83 -14.41 2.21 5.10
CA ARG A 83 -15.77 1.94 4.60
C ARG A 83 -16.53 1.13 5.63
N GLU A 84 -17.71 1.60 6.02
CA GLU A 84 -18.54 1.00 7.06
C GLU A 84 -17.77 0.67 8.36
N ASP A 85 -16.95 1.63 8.83
CA ASP A 85 -16.09 1.51 10.02
C ASP A 85 -14.97 0.46 9.93
N ILE A 86 -14.74 -0.11 8.72
CA ILE A 86 -13.67 -1.06 8.45
C ILE A 86 -12.58 -0.35 7.67
N ILE A 87 -11.33 -0.53 8.09
CA ILE A 87 -10.15 -0.06 7.37
C ILE A 87 -9.81 -1.08 6.29
N TYR A 88 -9.71 -0.61 5.05
CA TYR A 88 -9.21 -1.36 3.91
C TYR A 88 -7.89 -0.76 3.46
N TYR A 89 -6.98 -1.59 2.99
CA TYR A 89 -5.66 -1.25 2.53
C TYR A 89 -5.52 -1.54 1.04
N GLY A 90 -4.82 -0.64 0.37
CA GLY A 90 -4.44 -0.73 -1.04
C GLY A 90 -3.04 -0.16 -1.24
N PHE A 91 -2.65 0.07 -2.49
CA PHE A 91 -1.30 0.51 -2.82
C PHE A 91 -1.27 1.57 -3.94
N ILE A 92 -0.41 2.57 -3.77
CA ILE A 92 -0.08 3.58 -4.77
C ILE A 92 1.34 3.37 -5.29
N ASN A 93 1.61 3.77 -6.53
CA ASN A 93 2.96 3.81 -7.08
C ASN A 93 3.71 5.11 -6.71
N THR A 94 4.97 5.21 -7.14
CA THR A 94 5.85 6.38 -6.92
C THR A 94 5.39 7.67 -7.60
N LYS A 95 4.37 7.60 -8.48
CA LYS A 95 3.68 8.77 -9.06
C LYS A 95 2.42 9.16 -8.29
N GLY A 96 2.04 8.39 -7.27
CA GLY A 96 0.82 8.58 -6.49
C GLY A 96 -0.43 7.97 -7.12
N GLU A 97 -0.30 7.19 -8.20
CA GLU A 97 -1.42 6.52 -8.84
C GLU A 97 -1.78 5.25 -8.05
N THR A 98 -3.06 5.03 -7.76
CA THR A 98 -3.52 3.80 -7.12
C THR A 98 -3.37 2.63 -8.09
N ILE A 99 -2.49 1.68 -7.75
CA ILE A 99 -2.27 0.46 -8.53
C ILE A 99 -3.15 -0.68 -8.01
N ILE A 100 -3.28 -0.76 -6.70
CA ILE A 100 -4.09 -1.78 -6.03
C ILE A 100 -5.15 -1.03 -5.22
N PRO A 101 -6.45 -1.13 -5.56
CA PRO A 101 -7.51 -0.51 -4.79
C PRO A 101 -7.51 -0.96 -3.33
N ALA A 102 -8.07 -0.14 -2.44
CA ALA A 102 -8.18 -0.51 -1.03
C ALA A 102 -9.21 -1.63 -0.87
N GLU A 103 -8.78 -2.88 -0.79
CA GLU A 103 -9.65 -4.07 -0.78
C GLU A 103 -9.33 -5.04 0.37
N TYR A 104 -8.14 -4.92 0.97
CA TYR A 104 -7.68 -5.85 2.00
C TYR A 104 -7.88 -5.29 3.40
N ILE A 105 -8.36 -6.08 4.35
CA ILE A 105 -8.53 -5.62 5.74
C ILE A 105 -7.20 -5.58 6.52
N VAL A 106 -6.18 -6.26 6.00
CA VAL A 106 -4.80 -6.19 6.48
C VAL A 106 -3.89 -6.26 5.26
N ALA A 107 -2.83 -5.46 5.24
CA ALA A 107 -1.79 -5.54 4.22
C ALA A 107 -0.42 -5.15 4.81
N THR A 108 0.62 -5.83 4.35
CA THR A 108 2.01 -5.44 4.66
C THR A 108 2.59 -4.60 3.51
N PRO A 109 3.65 -3.81 3.76
CA PRO A 109 4.44 -3.27 2.66
C PRO A 109 4.96 -4.40 1.80
N PHE A 110 5.14 -4.12 0.51
CA PHE A 110 5.77 -5.08 -0.39
C PHE A 110 7.19 -5.39 0.06
N LYS A 111 7.61 -6.63 -0.12
CA LYS A 111 8.98 -7.07 0.08
C LYS A 111 9.26 -8.17 -0.92
N ASN A 112 10.37 -8.05 -1.64
CA ASN A 112 10.80 -9.03 -2.64
C ASN A 112 9.73 -9.28 -3.73
N GLY A 113 8.97 -8.24 -4.09
CA GLY A 113 7.91 -8.33 -5.09
C GLY A 113 6.56 -8.85 -4.57
N PHE A 114 6.45 -9.18 -3.29
CA PHE A 114 5.23 -9.73 -2.71
C PHE A 114 4.71 -8.94 -1.51
N SER A 115 3.39 -8.99 -1.30
CA SER A 115 2.75 -8.53 -0.07
C SER A 115 1.88 -9.62 0.54
N ARG A 116 1.85 -9.68 1.87
CA ARG A 116 0.93 -10.51 2.65
C ARG A 116 -0.31 -9.67 2.96
N VAL A 117 -1.47 -10.17 2.58
CA VAL A 117 -2.74 -9.47 2.73
C VAL A 117 -3.79 -10.39 3.32
N ILE A 118 -4.81 -9.82 3.96
CA ILE A 118 -5.99 -10.54 4.40
C ILE A 118 -7.20 -9.97 3.68
N ASN A 119 -7.90 -10.83 2.95
CA ASN A 119 -9.21 -10.54 2.37
C ASN A 119 -10.29 -11.24 3.20
N TYR A 120 -11.48 -10.63 3.29
CA TYR A 120 -12.63 -11.29 3.89
C TYR A 120 -13.78 -11.43 2.91
N TYR A 121 -14.61 -12.45 3.14
CA TYR A 121 -15.69 -12.87 2.28
C TYR A 121 -16.98 -12.87 3.09
N LYS A 122 -18.00 -12.19 2.56
CA LYS A 122 -19.36 -12.23 3.06
C LYS A 122 -20.12 -13.32 2.29
N THR A 123 -20.57 -14.36 2.98
CA THR A 123 -21.36 -15.44 2.40
C THR A 123 -22.78 -15.36 2.92
N ASP A 124 -23.75 -15.17 2.03
CA ASP A 124 -25.17 -15.34 2.35
C ASP A 124 -25.50 -16.83 2.30
N THR A 125 -25.94 -17.38 3.43
CA THR A 125 -26.27 -18.81 3.58
C THR A 125 -27.76 -19.08 3.55
N GLY A 126 -28.56 -18.07 3.20
CA GLY A 126 -30.02 -18.13 3.13
C GLY A 126 -30.69 -17.58 4.38
N THR A 127 -31.92 -18.01 4.65
CA THR A 127 -32.72 -17.52 5.78
C THR A 127 -32.90 -18.57 6.84
N ASN A 128 -32.87 -18.18 8.12
CA ASN A 128 -33.25 -19.05 9.22
C ASN A 128 -34.77 -19.33 9.22
N ALA A 129 -35.24 -20.17 10.14
CA ALA A 129 -36.66 -20.53 10.28
C ALA A 129 -37.59 -19.32 10.58
N PHE A 130 -37.03 -18.17 10.94
CA PHE A 130 -37.75 -16.92 11.18
C PHE A 130 -37.70 -15.95 9.99
N GLY A 131 -37.16 -16.38 8.84
CA GLY A 131 -37.05 -15.57 7.63
C GLY A 131 -35.92 -14.52 7.68
N GLN A 132 -35.01 -14.58 8.67
CA GLN A 132 -33.88 -13.66 8.76
C GLN A 132 -32.68 -14.19 7.98
N SER A 133 -32.04 -13.34 7.18
CA SER A 133 -30.79 -13.68 6.47
C SER A 133 -29.69 -14.10 7.44
N VAL A 134 -29.05 -15.23 7.16
CA VAL A 134 -27.89 -15.75 7.88
C VAL A 134 -26.66 -15.49 7.02
N VAL A 135 -25.77 -14.64 7.52
CA VAL A 135 -24.57 -14.23 6.82
C VAL A 135 -23.34 -14.63 7.64
N TYR A 136 -22.40 -15.29 6.99
CA TYR A 136 -21.08 -15.58 7.56
C TYR A 136 -20.02 -14.68 6.94
N TYR A 137 -19.09 -14.25 7.78
CA TYR A 137 -17.89 -13.57 7.33
C TYR A 137 -16.72 -14.51 7.57
N THR A 138 -15.93 -14.78 6.54
CA THR A 138 -14.70 -15.56 6.64
C THR A 138 -13.54 -14.75 6.10
N TYR A 139 -12.30 -15.11 6.41
CA TYR A 139 -11.14 -14.46 5.82
C TYR A 139 -10.06 -15.46 5.42
N ASN A 140 -9.29 -15.09 4.40
CA ASN A 140 -8.11 -15.82 3.98
C ASN A 140 -6.91 -14.88 3.96
N GLU A 141 -5.76 -15.43 4.32
CA GLU A 141 -4.48 -14.78 4.09
C GLU A 141 -3.99 -15.12 2.68
N LEU A 142 -3.56 -14.11 1.94
CA LEU A 142 -3.07 -14.25 0.57
C LEU A 142 -1.67 -13.64 0.45
N ILE A 143 -0.92 -14.18 -0.51
CA ILE A 143 0.29 -13.55 -1.04
C ILE A 143 -0.04 -12.99 -2.41
N ILE A 144 0.14 -11.69 -2.59
CA ILE A 144 -0.08 -11.01 -3.86
C ILE A 144 1.24 -10.47 -4.41
N ASP A 145 1.36 -10.43 -5.73
CA ASP A 145 2.45 -9.71 -6.41
C ASP A 145 2.12 -8.22 -6.60
N THR A 146 3.06 -7.47 -7.19
CA THR A 146 2.93 -6.02 -7.42
C THR A 146 1.81 -5.65 -8.41
N GLU A 147 1.27 -6.62 -9.14
CA GLU A 147 0.14 -6.46 -10.08
C GLU A 147 -1.19 -6.91 -9.45
N ASN A 148 -1.21 -7.15 -8.13
CA ASN A 148 -2.36 -7.67 -7.38
C ASN A 148 -2.77 -9.10 -7.74
N LYS A 149 -1.92 -9.88 -8.42
CA LYS A 149 -2.22 -11.29 -8.69
C LYS A 149 -1.94 -12.12 -7.45
N SER A 150 -2.90 -12.96 -7.06
CA SER A 150 -2.70 -13.92 -5.98
C SER A 150 -1.73 -15.02 -6.42
N VAL A 151 -0.62 -15.13 -5.69
CA VAL A 151 0.44 -16.13 -5.87
C VAL A 151 0.16 -17.33 -4.97
N LEU A 152 -0.24 -17.07 -3.73
CA LEU A 152 -0.69 -18.09 -2.78
C LEU A 152 -1.97 -17.62 -2.09
N ASN A 153 -2.83 -18.58 -1.79
CA ASN A 153 -4.03 -18.37 -1.00
C ASN A 153 -4.05 -19.43 0.11
N PHE A 154 -3.86 -18.98 1.33
CA PHE A 154 -3.94 -19.84 2.51
C PHE A 154 -5.41 -19.91 2.94
N SER A 155 -6.16 -20.71 2.18
CA SER A 155 -7.56 -20.96 2.44
C SER A 155 -7.72 -21.74 3.74
N GLY A 156 -8.34 -21.10 4.72
CA GLY A 156 -8.89 -21.72 5.91
C GLY A 156 -10.13 -20.95 6.27
N SER A 157 -11.24 -21.62 6.55
CA SER A 157 -12.52 -20.97 6.86
C SER A 157 -12.48 -20.36 8.27
N HIS A 158 -11.67 -19.34 8.44
CA HIS A 158 -11.56 -18.61 9.69
C HIS A 158 -12.74 -17.66 9.78
N ASN A 159 -13.59 -17.89 10.78
CA ASN A 159 -14.73 -17.02 11.02
C ASN A 159 -14.27 -15.63 11.46
N LEU A 160 -14.93 -14.62 10.91
CA LEU A 160 -14.73 -13.22 11.23
C LEU A 160 -15.98 -12.67 11.89
N LEU A 161 -15.84 -12.06 13.05
CA LEU A 161 -16.95 -11.36 13.69
C LEU A 161 -16.98 -9.92 13.20
N LEU A 162 -17.89 -9.63 12.26
CA LEU A 162 -17.98 -8.30 11.63
C LEU A 162 -18.06 -7.16 12.65
N HIS A 163 -18.86 -7.32 13.73
CA HIS A 163 -18.97 -6.28 14.75
C HIS A 163 -17.64 -5.99 15.44
N LYS A 164 -16.79 -7.01 15.66
CA LYS A 164 -15.47 -6.82 16.26
C LYS A 164 -14.55 -6.10 15.29
N LEU A 165 -14.56 -6.51 14.02
CA LEU A 165 -13.79 -5.85 12.96
C LEU A 165 -14.13 -4.35 12.84
N LYS A 166 -15.42 -4.00 12.83
CA LYS A 166 -15.88 -2.58 12.80
C LYS A 166 -15.40 -1.78 14.01
N LEU A 167 -15.29 -2.43 15.17
CA LEU A 167 -14.72 -1.83 16.38
C LEU A 167 -13.19 -1.85 16.41
N GLN A 168 -12.54 -2.31 15.33
CA GLN A 168 -11.09 -2.55 15.26
C GLN A 168 -10.59 -3.45 16.39
N LYS A 169 -11.45 -4.35 16.87
CA LYS A 169 -11.15 -5.39 17.85
C LYS A 169 -10.98 -6.71 17.11
N ASP A 170 -10.03 -7.54 17.54
CA ASP A 170 -9.89 -8.92 17.02
C ASP A 170 -9.66 -8.94 15.49
N ILE A 171 -8.84 -8.01 15.00
CA ILE A 171 -8.44 -7.95 13.59
C ILE A 171 -7.58 -9.20 13.30
N PRO A 172 -7.87 -9.95 12.22
CA PRO A 172 -7.03 -11.06 11.80
C PRO A 172 -5.55 -10.68 11.71
N THR A 173 -4.67 -11.58 12.13
CA THR A 173 -3.22 -11.35 12.04
C THR A 173 -2.61 -12.23 10.96
N ILE A 174 -1.63 -11.66 10.26
CA ILE A 174 -0.84 -12.37 9.26
C ILE A 174 -0.01 -13.44 9.96
N ARG A 175 -0.24 -14.71 9.59
CA ARG A 175 0.45 -15.88 10.13
C ARG A 175 1.68 -16.24 9.32
N SER A 176 1.72 -15.87 8.04
CA SER A 176 2.87 -16.16 7.19
C SER A 176 4.03 -15.21 7.46
N LYS A 177 5.24 -15.67 7.17
CA LYS A 177 6.49 -14.94 7.34
C LYS A 177 7.45 -15.31 6.22
N PHE A 178 8.02 -14.30 5.57
CA PHE A 178 9.11 -14.49 4.62
C PHE A 178 10.32 -15.07 5.35
N ILE A 179 10.81 -16.21 4.86
CA ILE A 179 12.06 -16.84 5.30
C ILE A 179 13.21 -16.18 4.54
N ASN A 180 13.07 -16.03 3.22
CA ASN A 180 13.96 -15.31 2.33
C ASN A 180 13.14 -14.73 1.16
N ASP A 181 13.79 -14.43 0.04
CA ASP A 181 13.16 -13.78 -1.11
C ASP A 181 12.15 -14.69 -1.83
N ASP A 182 12.37 -16.01 -1.79
CA ASP A 182 11.58 -16.98 -2.55
C ASP A 182 10.74 -17.91 -1.66
N LEU A 183 11.01 -17.92 -0.36
CA LEU A 183 10.39 -18.85 0.60
C LEU A 183 9.57 -18.13 1.65
N ILE A 184 8.38 -18.66 1.90
CA ILE A 184 7.48 -18.20 2.93
C ILE A 184 7.04 -19.37 3.83
N SER A 185 7.10 -19.16 5.14
CA SER A 185 6.50 -20.07 6.12
C SER A 185 5.10 -19.59 6.48
N ILE A 186 4.17 -20.49 6.79
CA ILE A 186 2.91 -20.16 7.47
C ILE A 186 2.76 -21.03 8.71
N LYS A 187 2.32 -20.40 9.82
CA LYS A 187 2.00 -21.11 11.05
C LYS A 187 0.59 -21.68 10.98
N GLU A 188 0.47 -22.99 11.01
CA GLU A 188 -0.81 -23.71 10.99
C GLU A 188 -1.47 -23.75 12.38
N ASP A 189 -2.77 -24.06 12.43
CA ASP A 189 -3.56 -24.09 13.67
C ASP A 189 -3.03 -25.11 14.69
N ASN A 190 -2.40 -26.19 14.21
CA ASN A 190 -1.75 -27.20 15.05
C ASN A 190 -0.35 -26.79 15.56
N ASN A 191 0.02 -25.50 15.44
CA ASN A 191 1.33 -24.94 15.77
C ASN A 191 2.52 -25.50 14.97
N THR A 192 2.28 -26.17 13.83
CA THR A 192 3.33 -26.54 12.88
C THR A 192 3.53 -25.47 11.81
N PHE A 193 4.56 -25.61 10.97
CA PHE A 193 4.84 -24.68 9.88
C PHE A 193 4.86 -25.39 8.54
N SER A 194 4.13 -24.83 7.58
CA SER A 194 4.25 -25.19 6.17
C SER A 194 5.14 -24.19 5.45
N ILE A 195 5.97 -24.64 4.50
CA ILE A 195 6.89 -23.80 3.74
C ILE A 195 6.52 -23.88 2.25
N TYR A 196 6.41 -22.72 1.61
CA TYR A 196 6.05 -22.58 0.21
C TYR A 196 7.16 -21.83 -0.54
N ASN A 197 7.34 -22.19 -1.81
CA ASN A 197 8.20 -21.47 -2.75
C ASN A 197 7.32 -20.58 -3.65
N LEU A 198 7.66 -19.30 -3.76
CA LEU A 198 6.87 -18.29 -4.47
C LEU A 198 7.12 -18.25 -5.98
N ASN A 199 8.18 -18.92 -6.47
CA ASN A 199 8.62 -18.88 -7.87
C ASN A 199 8.37 -20.21 -8.62
N LYS A 200 7.58 -21.13 -8.08
CA LYS A 200 7.29 -22.44 -8.67
C LYS A 200 5.86 -22.56 -9.18
#